data_AF-A0A967FXZ3-F1
#
_entry.id   AF-A0A967FXZ3-F1
#
_cell.length_a   1.000
_cell.length_b   1.000
_cell.length_c   1.000
_cell.angle_alpha   90.00
_cell.angle_beta   90.00
_cell.angle_gamma   90.00
#
_symmetry.space_group_name_H-M   'P 1'
#
loop_
_entity.id
_entity.type
_entity.pdbx_description
1 polymer ?
#
loop_
_entity_poly.entity_id
_entity_poly.type
_entity_poly.pdbx_seq_one_letter_code
_entity_poly.pdbx_strand_id
1 'polypeptide(L)' 'LDRLVMVAELDFDNAGKRNGMRFAHAVIHSKARLTYTQVAAALLDNVIDEKTGPLIEDLKLMQKLAELRIKLRH' A
#
# COMPACT_ATOMS: atom_id res chain seq x y z
N LEU A 1 -5.35 1.75 17.41
CA LEU A 1 -5.87 3.01 17.99
C LEU A 1 -6.39 3.88 16.86
N ASP A 2 -7.49 4.57 17.11
CA ASP A 2 -8.09 5.48 16.14
C ASP A 2 -7.30 6.80 16.07
N ARG A 3 -7.15 7.34 14.87
CA ARG A 3 -6.40 8.57 14.61
C ARG A 3 -7.12 9.43 13.58
N LEU A 4 -7.29 10.72 13.88
CA LEU A 4 -7.75 11.71 12.90
C LEU A 4 -6.64 12.01 11.90
N VAL A 5 -6.98 12.02 10.62
CA VAL A 5 -6.04 12.21 9.52
C VAL A 5 -6.66 13.03 8.39
N MET A 6 -5.80 13.63 7.57
CA MET A 6 -6.15 14.08 6.22
C MET A 6 -5.80 12.94 5.26
N VAL A 7 -6.78 12.43 4.51
CA VAL A 7 -6.59 11.35 3.53
C VAL A 7 -6.48 11.94 2.13
N ALA A 8 -5.59 11.36 1.32
CA ALA A 8 -5.54 11.57 -0.13
C ALA A 8 -5.98 10.29 -0.83
N GLU A 9 -7.18 10.29 -1.40
CA GLU A 9 -7.67 9.20 -2.24
C GLU A 9 -7.22 9.44 -3.68
N LEU A 10 -6.52 8.47 -4.27
CA LEU A 10 -5.93 8.58 -5.59
C LEU A 10 -6.42 7.42 -6.46
N ASP A 11 -6.96 7.74 -7.64
CA ASP A 11 -7.37 6.74 -8.62
C ASP A 11 -6.25 6.53 -9.64
N PHE A 12 -5.81 5.29 -9.82
CA PHE A 12 -4.84 4.89 -10.84
C PHE A 12 -5.48 3.94 -11.84
N ASP A 13 -5.17 4.10 -13.12
CA ASP A 13 -5.52 3.11 -14.13
C ASP A 13 -4.54 1.93 -14.18
N ASN A 14 -4.83 0.96 -15.03
CA ASN A 14 -4.02 -0.24 -15.24
C ASN A 14 -2.62 0.05 -15.79
N ALA A 15 -2.37 1.25 -16.32
CA ALA A 15 -1.03 1.70 -16.74
C ALA A 15 -0.26 2.36 -15.60
N GLY A 16 -0.90 2.64 -14.46
CA GLY A 16 -0.31 3.35 -13.32
C GLY A 16 -0.44 4.88 -13.42
N LYS A 17 -1.21 5.40 -14.38
CA LYS A 17 -1.46 6.83 -14.52
C LYS A 17 -2.56 7.27 -13.56
N ARG A 18 -2.33 8.38 -12.86
CA ARG A 18 -3.30 8.95 -11.91
C ARG A 18 -4.40 9.69 -12.69
N ASN A 19 -5.64 9.27 -12.48
CA ASN A 19 -6.81 9.82 -13.17
C ASN A 19 -7.77 10.57 -12.23
N GLY A 20 -7.60 10.44 -10.92
CA GLY A 20 -8.43 11.10 -9.91
C GLY A 20 -7.66 11.40 -8.63
N MET A 21 -8.10 12.44 -7.91
CA MET A 21 -7.58 12.79 -6.58
C MET A 21 -8.64 13.51 -5.76
N ARG A 22 -8.85 13.07 -4.52
CA ARG A 22 -9.73 13.74 -3.54
C ARG A 22 -9.04 13.81 -2.19
N PHE A 23 -9.35 14.87 -1.43
CA PHE A 23 -8.85 15.07 -0.07
C PHE A 23 -10.01 15.21 0.90
N ALA A 24 -9.93 14.52 2.03
CA ALA A 24 -10.94 14.57 3.07
C ALA A 24 -10.34 14.33 4.45
N HIS A 25 -10.98 14.87 5.48
CA HIS A 25 -10.71 14.47 6.86
C HIS A 25 -11.35 13.12 7.14
N ALA A 26 -10.62 12.22 7.82
CA ALA A 26 -11.12 10.90 8.18
C ALA A 26 -10.54 10.41 9.52
N VAL A 27 -11.05 9.28 9.99
CA VAL A 27 -10.50 8.51 11.12
C VAL A 27 -9.94 7.20 10.59
N ILE A 28 -8.71 6.85 10.95
CA ILE A 28 -8.09 5.56 10.60
C ILE A 28 -7.76 4.74 11.84
N HIS A 29 -7.81 3.43 11.70
CA HIS A 29 -7.27 2.47 12.66
C HIS A 29 -6.24 1.57 11.97
N SER A 30 -4.96 1.90 12.10
CA SER A 30 -3.87 1.11 11.52
C SER A 30 -3.94 -0.34 12.01
N LYS A 31 -4.02 -1.29 11.06
CA LYS A 31 -4.15 -2.73 11.34
C LYS A 31 -2.82 -3.40 11.71
N ALA A 32 -1.70 -2.87 11.20
CA ALA A 32 -0.38 -3.39 11.48
C ALA A 32 0.68 -2.30 11.40
N ARG A 33 1.72 -2.43 12.22
CA ARG A 33 2.99 -1.70 12.07
C ARG A 33 4.02 -2.66 11.49
N LEU A 34 4.29 -2.51 10.21
CA LEU A 34 5.24 -3.32 9.45
C LEU A 34 6.56 -2.55 9.27
N THR A 35 7.67 -3.29 9.18
CA THR A 35 8.96 -2.74 8.76
C THR A 35 9.23 -3.08 7.29
N TYR A 36 10.12 -2.33 6.64
CA TYR A 36 10.54 -2.64 5.28
C TYR A 36 11.12 -4.06 5.15
N THR A 37 11.88 -4.51 6.15
CA THR A 37 12.44 -5.87 6.18
C THR A 37 11.34 -6.93 6.23
N GLN A 38 10.29 -6.73 7.04
CA GLN A 38 9.16 -7.67 7.08
C GLN A 38 8.39 -7.72 5.76
N VAL A 39 8.15 -6.56 5.15
CA VAL A 39 7.47 -6.49 3.84
C VAL A 39 8.31 -7.14 2.75
N ALA A 40 9.63 -6.89 2.73
CA ALA A 40 10.55 -7.50 1.79
C ALA A 40 10.58 -9.03 1.95
N ALA A 41 10.72 -9.53 3.18
CA ALA A 41 10.69 -10.96 3.47
C ALA A 41 9.38 -11.62 3.02
N ALA A 42 8.24 -10.96 3.24
CA ALA A 42 6.94 -11.48 2.82
C ALA A 42 6.76 -11.52 1.29
N LEU A 43 7.24 -10.50 0.57
CA LEU A 43 7.03 -10.37 -0.88
C LEU A 43 8.09 -11.07 -1.73
N LEU A 44 9.33 -11.12 -1.27
CA LEU A 44 10.48 -11.64 -2.03
C LEU A 44 10.84 -13.07 -1.60
N ASP A 45 10.88 -13.30 -0.29
CA ASP A 45 11.31 -14.58 0.29
C ASP A 45 10.13 -15.48 0.67
N ASN A 46 8.89 -15.01 0.46
CA ASN A 46 7.64 -15.67 0.82
C ASN A 46 7.56 -16.07 2.32
N VAL A 47 8.27 -15.32 3.18
CA VAL A 47 8.28 -15.51 4.63
C VAL A 47 7.14 -14.68 5.23
N ILE A 48 6.01 -15.35 5.45
CA ILE A 48 4.79 -14.73 5.97
C ILE A 48 4.73 -14.91 7.49
N ASP A 49 4.53 -13.80 8.21
CA ASP A 49 4.33 -13.79 9.66
C ASP A 49 2.87 -13.42 9.99
N GLU A 50 2.54 -13.43 11.29
CA GLU A 50 1.18 -13.13 11.77
C GLU A 50 0.70 -11.71 11.38
N LYS A 51 1.62 -10.78 11.12
CA LYS A 51 1.30 -9.39 10.75
C LYS A 51 1.17 -9.21 9.24
N THR A 52 2.00 -9.90 8.45
CA THR A 52 1.98 -9.80 6.99
C THR A 52 0.95 -10.72 6.34
N GLY A 53 0.64 -11.86 6.97
CA GLY A 53 -0.33 -12.83 6.45
C GLY A 53 -1.71 -12.24 6.14
N PRO A 54 -2.35 -11.53 7.07
CA PRO A 54 -3.65 -10.91 6.82
C PRO A 54 -3.65 -9.82 5.73
N LEU A 55 -2.47 -9.28 5.37
CA LEU A 55 -2.30 -8.17 4.46
C LEU A 55 -1.59 -8.57 3.15
N ILE A 56 -1.31 -9.86 2.94
CA ILE A 56 -0.40 -10.29 1.86
C ILE A 56 -0.92 -9.92 0.47
N GLU A 57 -2.22 -10.05 0.23
CA GLU A 57 -2.83 -9.69 -1.06
C GLU A 57 -2.82 -8.18 -1.29
N ASP A 58 -3.06 -7.38 -0.25
CA ASP A 58 -2.93 -5.92 -0.31
C ASP A 58 -1.48 -5.51 -0.59
N LEU A 59 -0.50 -6.17 0.05
CA LEU A 59 0.92 -5.91 -0.18
C LEU A 59 1.34 -6.24 -1.62
N LYS A 60 0.85 -7.35 -2.19
CA LYS A 60 1.08 -7.69 -3.61
C LYS A 60 0.46 -6.67 -4.55
N LEU A 61 -0.76 -6.20 -4.26
CA LEU A 61 -1.39 -5.14 -5.04
C LEU A 61 -0.57 -3.84 -5.00
N MET A 62 -0.09 -3.46 -3.82
CA MET A 62 0.76 -2.27 -3.65
C MET A 62 2.11 -2.41 -4.35
N GLN A 63 2.72 -3.61 -4.36
CA GLN A 63 3.93 -3.91 -5.13
C GLN A 63 3.69 -3.69 -6.63
N LYS A 64 2.60 -4.25 -7.17
CA LYS A 64 2.23 -4.06 -8.58
C LYS A 64 2.05 -2.59 -8.94
N LEU A 65 1.37 -1.81 -8.09
CA LEU A 65 1.22 -0.37 -8.30
C LEU A 65 2.58 0.34 -8.27
N ALA A 66 3.46 0.01 -7.32
CA ALA A 66 4.79 0.60 -7.21
C ALA A 66 5.63 0.34 -8.48
N GLU A 67 5.61 -0.88 -9.01
CA GLU A 67 6.31 -1.23 -10.26
C GLU A 67 5.80 -0.42 -11.46
N LEU A 68 4.48 -0.30 -11.62
CA LEU A 68 3.89 0.52 -12.68
C LEU A 68 4.32 1.98 -12.57
N ARG A 69 4.33 2.53 -11.36
CA ARG A 69 4.73 3.92 -11.12
C ARG A 69 6.22 4.17 -11.29
N ILE A 70 7.08 3.19 -10.99
CA ILE A 70 8.51 3.27 -11.26
C ILE A 70 8.76 3.30 -12.78
N LYS A 71 8.05 2.47 -13.55
CA LYS A 71 8.15 2.46 -15.02
C LYS A 71 7.72 3.79 -15.66
N LEU A 72 6.72 4.47 -15.10
CA LEU A 72 6.24 5.78 -15.57
C LEU A 72 7.08 6.98 -15.08
N ARG A 73 8.09 6.77 -14.23
CA ARG A 73 8.93 7.84 -13.67
C ARG A 73 10.00 8.33 -14.66
N HIS A 74 10.23 7.60 -15.74
CA HIS A 74 11.17 7.91 -16.82
C HIS A 74 10.41 8.39 -18.05
#